data_AF-A0A5K1EVL5-F1
#
_entry.id   AF-A0A5K1EVL5-F1
#
_cell.length_a   1.000
_cell.length_b   1.000
_cell.length_c   1.000
_cell.angle_alpha   90.00
_cell.angle_beta   90.00
_cell.angle_gamma   90.00
#
_symmetry.space_group_name_H-M   'P 1'
#
loop_
_entity.id
_entity.type
_entity.pdbx_description
1 polymer ?
#
loop_
_entity_poly.entity_id
_entity_poly.type
_entity_poly.pdbx_seq_one_letter_code
_entity_poly.pdbx_strand_id
1 'polypeptide(L)' 'SQDNYLLELDFEPFNASFPRPNRSSSIGNGVQFLNRHLSSRMFHDRDSMQPLVDFLRAHSYKGS' A
#
# COMPACT_ATOMS: atom_id res chain seq x y z
N SER A 1 4.91 21.13 -35.31
CA SER A 1 4.71 19.68 -35.19
C SER A 1 4.73 19.36 -33.71
N GLN A 2 3.67 18.80 -33.13
CA GLN A 2 3.74 18.28 -31.77
C GLN A 2 4.61 17.02 -31.80
N ASP A 3 5.61 16.95 -30.94
CA ASP A 3 6.47 15.78 -30.79
C ASP A 3 5.67 14.67 -30.12
N ASN A 4 5.11 13.78 -30.94
CA ASN A 4 4.25 12.64 -30.53
C ASN A 4 4.95 11.64 -29.58
N TYR A 5 6.23 11.84 -29.26
CA TYR A 5 7.05 10.97 -28.43
C TYR A 5 7.74 11.72 -27.28
N LEU A 6 7.23 12.89 -26.92
CA LEU A 6 7.68 13.58 -25.73
C LEU A 6 7.49 12.68 -24.51
N LEU A 7 8.52 12.55 -23.68
CA LEU A 7 8.46 11.76 -22.46
C LEU A 7 7.48 12.39 -21.46
N GLU A 8 6.45 11.62 -21.09
CA GLU A 8 5.55 11.93 -19.99
C GLU A 8 5.80 10.97 -18.83
N LEU A 9 5.96 11.51 -17.63
CA LEU A 9 6.10 10.71 -16.41
C LEU A 9 4.73 10.53 -15.78
N ASP A 10 4.08 9.41 -16.08
CA ASP A 10 2.83 9.02 -15.45
C ASP A 10 3.08 7.97 -14.35
N PHE A 11 2.81 8.37 -13.10
CA PHE A 11 2.89 7.49 -11.93
C PHE A 11 1.53 6.95 -11.47
N GLU A 12 0.42 7.38 -12.07
CA GLU A 12 -0.92 6.90 -11.72
C GLU A 12 -1.05 5.37 -11.81
N PRO A 13 -0.64 4.69 -12.89
CA PRO A 13 -0.81 3.23 -13.00
C PRO A 13 -0.03 2.46 -11.93
N PHE A 14 1.11 2.98 -11.49
CA PHE A 14 1.93 2.36 -10.44
C PHE A 14 1.29 2.46 -9.03
N ASN A 15 0.37 3.41 -8.85
CA ASN A 15 -0.31 3.65 -7.58
C ASN A 15 -1.74 3.06 -7.54
N ALA A 16 -2.20 2.39 -8.60
CA ALA A 16 -3.57 1.87 -8.70
C ALA A 16 -3.91 0.82 -7.63
N SER A 17 -2.90 0.10 -7.13
CA SER A 17 -3.07 -0.88 -6.04
C SER A 17 -3.22 -0.24 -4.66
N PHE A 18 -2.84 1.04 -4.51
CA PHE A 18 -2.97 1.76 -3.26
C PHE A 18 -4.33 2.45 -3.18
N PRO A 19 -5.13 2.16 -2.15
CA PRO A 19 -6.39 2.85 -1.97
C PRO A 19 -6.11 4.35 -1.70
N ARG A 20 -6.89 5.24 -2.33
CA ARG A 20 -6.71 6.70 -2.18
C ARG A 20 -7.83 7.30 -1.33
N PRO A 21 -7.53 8.12 -0.30
CA PRO A 21 -8.53 8.91 0.38
C PRO A 21 -9.15 9.95 -0.55
N ASN A 22 -10.47 10.14 -0.49
CA ASN A 22 -11.21 11.11 -1.32
C ASN A 22 -11.64 12.38 -0.57
N ARG A 23 -11.23 12.54 0.70
CA ARG A 23 -11.53 13.72 1.52
C ARG A 23 -10.27 14.50 1.82
N SER A 24 -10.29 15.81 1.60
CA SER A 24 -9.14 16.70 1.86
C SER A 24 -8.68 16.67 3.32
N SER A 25 -9.59 16.43 4.28
CA SER A 25 -9.24 16.27 5.69
C SER A 25 -8.38 15.04 6.00
N SER A 26 -8.28 14.09 5.07
CA SER A 26 -7.43 12.90 5.20
C SER A 26 -6.00 13.12 4.70
N ILE A 27 -5.69 14.27 4.09
CA ILE A 27 -4.33 14.63 3.68
C ILE A 27 -3.45 14.72 4.93
N GLY A 28 -2.27 14.11 4.89
CA GLY A 28 -1.36 13.97 6.03
C GLY A 28 -1.67 12.79 6.97
N ASN A 29 -2.81 12.11 6.80
CA ASN A 29 -3.26 11.00 7.66
C ASN A 29 -3.07 9.62 7.01
N GLY A 30 -2.07 9.45 6.15
CA GLY A 30 -1.86 8.23 5.35
C GLY A 30 -1.70 6.95 6.18
N VAL A 31 -0.99 7.01 7.32
CA VAL A 31 -0.81 5.85 8.21
C VAL A 31 -2.14 5.38 8.80
N GLN A 32 -3.01 6.31 9.21
CA GLN A 32 -4.33 5.95 9.75
C GLN A 32 -5.18 5.24 8.69
N PHE A 33 -5.14 5.75 7.46
CA PHE A 33 -5.83 5.15 6.33
C PHE A 33 -5.30 3.74 6.00
N LEU A 34 -3.98 3.59 5.93
CA LEU A 34 -3.33 2.29 5.69
C LEU A 34 -3.63 1.30 6.81
N ASN A 35 -3.57 1.72 8.08
CA ASN A 35 -3.92 0.87 9.21
C ASN A 35 -5.37 0.38 9.11
N ARG A 36 -6.32 1.26 8.80
CA ARG A 36 -7.72 0.85 8.60
C ARG A 36 -7.87 -0.14 7.44
N HIS A 37 -7.17 0.10 6.33
CA HIS A 37 -7.21 -0.78 5.17
C HIS A 37 -6.59 -2.16 5.46
N LEU A 38 -5.41 -2.21 6.07
CA LEU A 38 -4.73 -3.45 6.44
C LEU A 38 -5.52 -4.24 7.47
N SER A 39 -6.02 -3.58 8.53
CA SER A 39 -6.89 -4.23 9.51
C SER A 39 -8.13 -4.83 8.85
N SER A 40 -8.79 -4.10 7.94
CA SER A 40 -9.94 -4.64 7.22
C SER A 40 -9.59 -5.87 6.37
N ARG A 41 -8.39 -5.94 5.79
CA ARG A 41 -7.95 -7.08 4.98
C ARG A 41 -7.57 -8.29 5.83
N MET A 42 -6.89 -8.08 6.95
CA MET A 42 -6.44 -9.13 7.88
C MET A 42 -7.58 -9.94 8.52
N PHE A 43 -8.80 -9.40 8.54
CA PHE A 43 -9.98 -10.09 9.08
C PHE A 43 -10.96 -10.55 8.00
N HIS A 44 -10.57 -10.49 6.72
CA HIS A 44 -11.46 -10.82 5.62
C HIS A 44 -11.46 -12.31 5.26
N ASP A 45 -10.29 -12.95 5.28
CA ASP A 45 -10.14 -14.37 4.91
C ASP A 45 -9.08 -15.07 5.79
N ARG A 46 -9.16 -16.41 5.91
CA ARG A 46 -8.28 -17.24 6.75
C ARG A 46 -6.79 -17.08 6.42
N ASP A 47 -6.47 -16.88 5.15
CA ASP A 47 -5.10 -16.81 4.63
C ASP A 47 -4.57 -15.37 4.59
N SER A 48 -5.43 -14.37 4.83
CA SER A 48 -5.07 -12.94 4.85
C SER A 48 -4.06 -12.54 5.94
N MET A 49 -3.92 -13.38 6.98
CA MET A 49 -2.93 -13.23 8.06
C MET A 49 -1.57 -13.85 7.73
N GLN A 50 -1.47 -14.66 6.66
CA GLN A 50 -0.23 -15.34 6.30
C GLN A 50 0.95 -14.37 6.10
N PRO A 51 0.80 -13.20 5.46
CA PRO A 51 1.90 -12.23 5.33
C PRO A 51 2.43 -11.71 6.67
N LEU A 52 1.56 -11.56 7.68
CA LEU A 52 1.99 -11.14 9.01
C LEU A 52 2.79 -12.25 9.70
N VAL A 53 2.34 -13.49 9.57
CA VAL A 53 3.06 -14.66 10.09
C VAL A 53 4.42 -14.79 9.42
N ASP A 54 4.48 -14.64 8.10
CA ASP A 54 5.73 -14.73 7.35
C ASP A 54 6.69 -13.58 7.70
N PHE A 55 6.17 -12.37 7.89
CA PHE A 55 6.96 -11.23 8.36
C PHE A 55 7.58 -11.50 9.74
N LEU A 56 6.78 -12.02 10.69
CA LEU A 56 7.26 -12.35 12.04
C LEU A 56 8.25 -13.50 12.05
N ARG A 57 8.09 -14.51 11.16
CA ARG A 57 9.06 -15.61 11.00
C ARG A 57 10.37 -15.16 10.39
N ALA A 58 10.32 -14.24 9.43
CA ALA A 58 11.51 -13.67 8.81
C ALA A 58 12.25 -12.69 9.74
N HIS A 59 11.58 -12.21 10.79
CA HIS A 59 12.18 -11.31 11.75
C HIS A 59 13.20 -12.04 12.62
N SER A 60 14.48 -11.70 12.47
CA SER A 60 15.53 -12.07 13.41
C SER A 60 16.42 -10.86 13.68
N TYR A 61 16.90 -10.75 14.91
CA TYR A 61 17.85 -9.74 15.35
C TYR A 61 19.15 -10.43 15.74
N LYS A 62 20.24 -10.09 15.03
CA LYS A 62 21.57 -10.71 15.22
C LYS A 62 21.60 -12.23 15.05
N GLY A 63 20.73 -12.77 14.19
CA GLY A 63 20.65 -14.21 13.92
C GLY A 63 19.77 -15.00 14.90
N SER A 64 19.01 -14.30 15.74
CA SER A 64 18.03 -14.86 16.68
C SER A 64 16.64 -14.31 16.45
#